data_AF-A0A1G7EWJ6-F1
#
_entry.id   AF-A0A1G7EWJ6-F1
#
_cell.length_a   1.000
_cell.length_b   1.000
_cell.length_c   1.000
_cell.angle_alpha   90.00
_cell.angle_beta   90.00
_cell.angle_gamma   90.00
#
_symmetry.space_group_name_H-M   'P 1'
#
loop_
_entity.id
_entity.type
_entity.pdbx_description
1 polymer ?
#
loop_
_entity_poly.entity_id
_entity_poly.type
_entity_poly.pdbx_seq_one_letter_code
_entity_poly.pdbx_strand_id
1 'polypeptide(L)'
;MRQDPERIRTLTASTSPCIAAIAESEGMVPLLAAAWTDMTLRQPHGRQTIREVLDRAARTANRRGDRMAASRYHDALREFDRSFEARS
;
A
#
# COMPACT_ATOMS: atom_id res chain seq x y z
N MET A 1 14.51 -12.55 -7.00
CA MET A 1 13.40 -13.05 -6.17
C MET A 1 12.12 -13.03 -7.00
N ARG A 2 11.50 -14.18 -7.25
CA ARG A 2 10.16 -14.26 -7.85
C ARG A 2 9.13 -13.99 -6.74
N GLN A 3 8.25 -13.01 -6.91
CA GLN A 3 7.20 -12.70 -5.93
C GLN A 3 6.14 -13.80 -5.92
N ASP A 4 5.57 -14.09 -4.74
CA ASP A 4 4.50 -15.08 -4.57
C ASP A 4 3.16 -14.54 -5.12
N PRO A 5 2.56 -15.18 -6.14
CA PRO A 5 1.32 -14.72 -6.77
C PRO A 5 0.13 -14.65 -5.81
N GLU A 6 0.03 -15.56 -4.83
CA GLU A 6 -1.09 -15.58 -3.90
C GLU A 6 -1.02 -14.40 -2.92
N ARG A 7 0.18 -14.03 -2.48
CA ARG A 7 0.37 -12.83 -1.65
C ARG A 7 -0.03 -11.56 -2.41
N ILE A 8 0.36 -11.44 -3.68
CA ILE A 8 -0.03 -10.29 -4.50
C ILE A 8 -1.55 -10.20 -4.57
N ARG A 9 -2.24 -11.31 -4.84
CA ARG A 9 -3.71 -11.36 -4.87
C ARG A 9 -4.34 -10.88 -3.57
N THR A 10 -3.88 -11.38 -2.42
CA THR A 10 -4.39 -10.95 -1.11
C THR A 10 -4.16 -9.45 -0.86
N LEU A 11 -2.97 -8.95 -1.18
CA LEU A 11 -2.64 -7.53 -1.00
C LEU A 11 -3.46 -6.61 -1.92
N THR A 12 -3.78 -7.09 -3.12
CA THR A 12 -4.57 -6.37 -4.13
C THR A 12 -6.08 -6.52 -3.94
N ALA A 13 -6.53 -7.24 -2.91
CA ALA A 13 -7.94 -7.29 -2.59
C ALA A 13 -8.45 -5.88 -2.26
N SER A 14 -9.61 -5.50 -2.78
CA SER A 14 -10.20 -4.17 -2.53
C SER A 14 -10.47 -3.89 -1.05
N THR A 15 -10.50 -4.93 -0.22
CA THR A 15 -10.67 -4.88 1.23
C THR A 15 -9.36 -4.77 2.01
N SER A 16 -8.21 -4.86 1.34
CA SER A 16 -6.89 -4.73 1.95
C SER A 16 -6.68 -3.31 2.52
N PRO A 17 -6.17 -3.14 3.75
CA PRO A 17 -5.82 -1.84 4.31
C PRO A 17 -4.84 -1.04 3.44
N CYS A 18 -3.96 -1.73 2.71
CA CYS A 18 -3.06 -1.13 1.73
C CYS A 18 -3.85 -0.48 0.57
N ILE A 19 -4.83 -1.18 0.01
CA ILE A 19 -5.64 -0.67 -1.11
C ILE A 19 -6.53 0.48 -0.66
N ALA A 20 -7.14 0.38 0.52
CA ALA A 20 -7.92 1.47 1.09
C ALA A 20 -7.06 2.73 1.30
N ALA A 21 -5.84 2.57 1.82
CA ALA A 21 -4.90 3.66 2.02
C ALA A 21 -4.49 4.34 0.70
N ILE A 22 -4.15 3.56 -0.33
CA ILE A 22 -3.78 4.08 -1.66
C ILE A 22 -4.97 4.77 -2.34
N ALA A 23 -6.16 4.18 -2.23
CA ALA A 23 -7.39 4.76 -2.77
C ALA A 23 -7.67 6.14 -2.15
N GLU A 24 -7.59 6.24 -0.82
CA GLU A 24 -7.80 7.49 -0.10
C GLU A 24 -6.71 8.53 -0.41
N SER A 25 -5.42 8.12 -0.47
CA SER A 25 -4.32 9.07 -0.65
C SER A 25 -4.23 9.62 -2.08
N GLU A 26 -4.49 8.79 -3.08
CA GLU A 26 -4.38 9.15 -4.49
C GLU A 26 -5.71 9.60 -5.11
N GLY A 27 -6.79 9.64 -4.32
CA GLY A 27 -8.13 10.02 -4.81
C GLY A 27 -8.70 9.02 -5.83
N MET A 28 -8.36 7.73 -5.67
CA MET A 28 -8.80 6.65 -6.55
C MET A 28 -9.95 5.87 -5.95
N VAL A 29 -10.78 5.26 -6.79
CA VAL A 29 -11.71 4.21 -6.32
C VAL A 29 -10.94 2.95 -5.93
N PRO A 30 -11.42 2.14 -4.97
CA PRO A 30 -10.70 0.95 -4.49
C PRO A 30 -10.31 -0.05 -5.59
N LEU A 31 -11.16 -0.20 -6.62
CA LEU A 31 -10.87 -1.08 -7.76
C LEU A 31 -9.66 -0.58 -8.58
N LEU A 32 -9.54 0.74 -8.78
CA LEU A 32 -8.42 1.32 -9.52
C LEU A 32 -7.13 1.24 -8.69
N ALA A 33 -7.21 1.50 -7.39
CA ALA A 33 -6.08 1.33 -6.48
C ALA A 33 -5.58 -0.13 -6.44
N ALA A 34 -6.50 -1.10 -6.43
CA ALA A 34 -6.17 -2.53 -6.53
C ALA A 34 -5.43 -2.87 -7.84
N ALA A 35 -5.98 -2.42 -8.98
CA ALA A 35 -5.37 -2.66 -10.29
C ALA A 35 -3.99 -2.00 -10.42
N TRP A 36 -3.84 -0.75 -9.98
CA TRP A 36 -2.56 -0.05 -9.94
C TRP A 36 -1.56 -0.81 -9.07
N THR A 37 -1.95 -1.23 -7.86
CA THR A 37 -1.08 -1.97 -6.93
C THR A 37 -0.60 -3.28 -7.54
N ASP A 38 -1.48 -4.04 -8.19
CA ASP A 38 -1.15 -5.29 -8.88
C ASP A 38 -0.14 -5.06 -10.02
N MET A 39 -0.38 -4.06 -10.86
CA MET A 39 0.55 -3.70 -11.95
C MET A 39 1.90 -3.23 -11.41
N THR A 40 1.90 -2.36 -10.40
CA THR A 40 3.12 -1.84 -9.77
C THR A 40 3.92 -2.95 -9.14
N LEU A 41 3.28 -3.88 -8.41
CA LEU A 41 3.99 -5.01 -7.78
C LEU A 41 4.73 -5.88 -8.80
N ARG A 42 4.26 -6.00 -10.04
CA ARG A 42 4.93 -6.76 -11.11
C ARG A 42 6.16 -6.04 -11.69
N GLN A 43 6.34 -4.76 -11.42
CA GLN A 43 7.49 -3.99 -11.92
C GLN A 43 8.74 -4.21 -11.06
N PRO A 44 9.95 -4.09 -11.65
CA PRO A 44 11.17 -3.92 -10.88
C PRO A 44 11.00 -2.75 -9.89
N HIS A 45 11.34 -2.99 -8.62
CA HIS A 45 11.15 -2.02 -7.53
C HIS A 45 9.70 -1.67 -7.16
N GLY A 46 8.70 -2.39 -7.67
CA GLY A 46 7.27 -2.14 -7.36
C GLY A 46 6.94 -2.07 -5.87
N ARG A 47 7.60 -2.92 -5.05
CA ARG A 47 7.48 -2.87 -3.59
C ARG A 47 7.90 -1.52 -3.03
N GLN A 48 9.01 -0.98 -3.51
CA GLN A 48 9.55 0.31 -3.05
C GLN A 48 8.58 1.44 -3.42
N THR A 49 8.04 1.43 -4.63
CA THR A 49 7.04 2.41 -5.07
C THR A 49 5.81 2.45 -4.16
N ILE A 50 5.27 1.28 -3.78
CA ILE A 50 4.10 1.23 -2.88
C ILE A 50 4.47 1.74 -1.48
N ARG A 51 5.65 1.39 -0.95
CA ARG A 51 6.13 1.93 0.33
C ARG A 51 6.21 3.46 0.31
N GLU A 52 6.74 4.03 -0.76
CA GLU A 52 6.89 5.48 -0.91
C GLU A 52 5.54 6.19 -0.99
N VAL A 53 4.56 5.60 -1.67
CA VAL A 53 3.20 6.16 -1.72
C VAL A 53 2.55 6.18 -0.35
N LEU A 54 2.57 5.06 0.38
CA LEU A 54 1.98 4.96 1.73
C LEU A 54 2.69 5.90 2.73
N ASP A 55 4.01 5.97 2.67
CA ASP A 55 4.79 6.85 3.54
C ASP A 55 4.58 8.34 3.20
N ARG A 56 4.47 8.68 1.91
CA ARG A 56 4.09 10.04 1.46
C ARG A 56 2.68 10.41 1.94
N ALA A 57 1.73 9.47 1.90
CA ALA A 57 0.38 9.67 2.40
C ALA A 57 0.39 9.96 3.90
N ALA A 58 1.13 9.17 4.69
CA ALA A 58 1.30 9.38 6.12
C ALA A 58 1.91 10.75 6.45
N ARG A 59 2.99 11.13 5.75
CA ARG A 59 3.63 12.43 5.91
C ARG A 59 2.70 13.59 5.54
N THR A 60 1.90 13.43 4.49
CA THR A 60 0.93 14.46 4.05
C THR A 60 -0.20 14.63 5.05
N ALA A 61 -0.76 13.54 5.56
CA ALA A 61 -1.78 13.56 6.61
C ALA A 61 -1.26 14.24 7.90
N ASN A 62 -0.04 13.89 8.33
CA ASN A 62 0.62 14.55 9.46
C ASN A 62 0.77 16.06 9.25
N ARG A 63 1.19 16.50 8.05
CA ARG A 63 1.30 17.94 7.72
C ARG A 63 -0.04 18.67 7.74
N ARG A 64 -1.13 17.98 7.42
CA ARG A 64 -2.50 18.51 7.49
C ARG A 64 -3.10 18.48 8.91
N GLY A 65 -2.39 17.92 9.88
CA GLY A 65 -2.89 17.74 11.24
C GLY A 65 -3.83 16.54 11.41
N ASP A 66 -4.03 15.73 10.37
CA ASP A 66 -4.87 14.53 10.42
C ASP A 66 -4.06 13.34 10.97
N ARG A 67 -3.98 13.29 12.30
CA ARG A 67 -3.25 12.24 13.02
C ARG A 67 -3.87 10.85 12.83
N MET A 68 -5.20 10.78 12.65
CA MET A 68 -5.89 9.51 12.44
C MET A 68 -5.55 8.91 11.08
N ALA A 69 -5.61 9.70 10.01
CA ALA A 69 -5.20 9.24 8.68
C ALA A 69 -3.71 8.89 8.66
N ALA A 70 -2.86 9.70 9.30
CA ALA A 70 -1.42 9.40 9.38
C ALA A 70 -1.14 8.05 10.07
N SER A 71 -1.83 7.75 11.19
CA SER A 71 -1.72 6.45 11.85
C SER A 71 -2.17 5.31 10.94
N ARG A 72 -3.34 5.46 10.28
CA ARG A 72 -3.86 4.44 9.36
C ARG A 72 -2.88 4.14 8.21
N TYR A 73 -2.27 5.17 7.62
CA TYR A 73 -1.28 5.00 6.57
C TYR A 73 0.00 4.33 7.06
N HIS A 74 0.46 4.65 8.28
CA HIS A 74 1.61 3.95 8.88
C HIS A 74 1.30 2.48 9.19
N ASP A 75 0.09 2.17 9.66
CA ASP A 75 -0.30 0.80 9.93
C ASP A 75 -0.43 -0.02 8.63
N ALA A 76 -1.02 0.57 7.58
CA ALA A 76 -1.06 -0.04 6.24
C ALA A 76 0.34 -0.30 5.67
N LEU A 77 1.27 0.65 5.85
CA LEU A 77 2.68 0.47 5.45
C LEU A 77 3.34 -0.68 6.23
N ARG A 78 3.13 -0.75 7.55
CA ARG A 78 3.69 -1.82 8.38
C ARG A 78 3.13 -3.18 8.00
N GLU A 79 1.83 -3.27 7.74
CA GLU A 79 1.19 -4.51 7.30
C GLU A 79 1.67 -4.94 5.91
N PHE A 80 1.81 -3.98 4.99
CA PHE A 80 2.43 -4.22 3.68
C PHE A 80 3.85 -4.77 3.86
N ASP A 81 4.70 -4.16 4.69
CA ASP A 81 6.06 -4.62 4.91
C ASP A 81 6.15 -5.99 5.56
N ARG A 82 5.36 -6.24 6.62
CA ARG A 82 5.22 -7.57 7.23
C ARG A 82 4.77 -8.60 6.23
N SER A 83 3.83 -8.20 5.37
CA SER A 83 3.36 -9.07 4.30
C SER A 83 4.55 -9.54 3.53
N PHE A 84 5.58 -8.72 3.24
CA PHE A 84 6.81 -9.11 2.55
C PHE A 84 7.95 -9.72 3.39
N GLU A 85 8.05 -9.40 4.68
CA GLU A 85 9.11 -9.86 5.60
C GLU A 85 8.96 -11.31 6.07
N ALA A 86 7.78 -11.92 5.93
CA ALA A 86 7.48 -13.29 6.39
C ALA A 86 8.33 -14.43 5.76
N ARG A 87 9.42 -14.11 5.07
CA ARG A 87 10.55 -15.00 4.71
C ARG A 87 11.70 -14.16 4.15
N SER A 88 12.58 -13.68 5.03
CA SER A 88 14.00 -13.44 4.70
C SER A 88 14.79 -14.64 5.21
#